data_AF-A0A2V5W0Y6-F1
#
_entry.id   AF-A0A2V5W0Y6-F1
#
_cell.length_a   1.000
_cell.length_b   1.000
_cell.length_c   1.000
_cell.angle_alpha   90.00
_cell.angle_beta   90.00
_cell.angle_gamma   90.00
#
_symmetry.space_group_name_H-M   'P 1'
#
loop_
_entity.id
_entity.type
_entity.pdbx_description
1 polymer ?
#
loop_
_entity_poly.entity_id
_entity_poly.type
_entity_poly.pdbx_seq_one_letter_code
_entity_poly.pdbx_strand_id
1 'polypeptide(L)'
;MHNLEQLIAEWRKTMMAAPNVGSETLDELENHLRENVDQLIRSGMTEAEAFQRAMAQFGGAPTIASEFQKLDQCTWLPVKVITGIGVLATLAMAISLIARFDAGRLSFLLASHVFMVTLGYTTTFLVGTLGICFVGQRCFSDFSPLRVRSLTRVTFILGWVAAGLTSVGLILGMVWAKAEWGRYWAWDVKEIGGFAVIIWQAFFLFAHRFVCGSARGVLVMSLLGNIVVGLGWFGANLLYGELHNYGTRNYSLLLLATVLSNLAFFLIGLAPAGWLRPRKVS
;
A
#
# COMPACT_ATOMS: atom_id res chain seq x y z
N MET A 1 -31.14 8.11 27.13
CA MET A 1 -30.43 9.01 26.19
C MET A 1 -29.39 9.94 26.86
N HIS A 2 -29.75 10.88 27.75
CA HIS A 2 -28.75 11.82 28.32
C HIS A 2 -27.71 11.18 29.26
N ASN A 3 -28.02 10.04 29.88
CA ASN A 3 -27.14 9.38 30.85
C ASN A 3 -26.01 8.58 30.17
N LEU A 4 -26.31 7.83 29.11
CA LEU A 4 -25.32 7.02 28.39
C LEU A 4 -24.23 7.86 27.69
N GLU A 5 -24.62 8.96 27.05
CA GLU A 5 -23.64 9.84 26.38
C GLU A 5 -22.69 10.50 27.38
N GLN A 6 -23.18 10.82 28.60
CA GLN A 6 -22.32 11.33 29.67
C GLN A 6 -21.33 10.26 30.16
N LEU A 7 -21.78 9.02 30.35
CA LEU A 7 -20.93 7.89 30.75
C LEU A 7 -19.85 7.57 29.71
N ILE A 8 -20.20 7.62 28.42
CA ILE A 8 -19.24 7.41 27.32
C ILE A 8 -18.24 8.56 27.25
N ALA A 9 -18.69 9.82 27.41
CA ALA A 9 -17.81 10.98 27.42
C ALA A 9 -16.80 10.96 28.59
N GLU A 10 -17.25 10.54 29.78
CA GLU A 10 -16.37 10.37 30.95
C GLU A 10 -15.35 9.24 30.72
N TRP A 11 -15.80 8.08 30.23
CA TRP A 11 -14.92 6.98 29.88
C TRP A 11 -13.88 7.39 28.84
N ARG A 12 -14.29 8.12 27.80
CA ARG A 12 -13.41 8.63 26.74
C ARG A 12 -12.34 9.55 27.34
N LYS A 13 -12.72 10.42 28.28
CA LYS A 13 -11.78 11.29 29.01
C LYS A 13 -10.76 10.50 29.82
N THR A 14 -11.18 9.42 30.48
CA THR A 14 -10.28 8.53 31.23
C THR A 14 -9.32 7.79 30.30
N MET A 15 -9.80 7.33 29.14
CA MET A 15 -8.97 6.63 28.16
C MET A 15 -7.97 7.54 27.44
N MET A 16 -8.32 8.82 27.21
CA MET A 16 -7.36 9.81 26.71
C MET A 16 -6.21 10.08 27.69
N ALA A 17 -6.43 9.89 28.99
CA ALA A 17 -5.38 10.03 30.00
C ALA A 17 -4.49 8.77 30.11
N ALA A 18 -4.87 7.66 29.46
CA ALA A 18 -4.08 6.45 29.46
C ALA A 18 -2.91 6.55 28.46
N PRO A 19 -1.68 6.18 28.83
CA PRO A 19 -0.54 6.21 27.94
C PRO A 19 -0.73 5.24 26.76
N ASN A 20 -0.36 5.68 25.55
CA ASN A 20 -0.38 4.91 24.29
C ASN A 20 -1.75 4.56 23.70
N VAL A 21 -2.83 5.25 24.07
CA VAL A 21 -4.12 5.14 23.36
C VAL A 21 -4.22 6.25 22.32
N GLY A 22 -4.03 5.92 21.03
CA GLY A 22 -4.20 6.86 19.93
C GLY A 22 -5.67 7.25 19.72
N SER A 23 -5.93 8.40 19.07
CA SER A 23 -7.30 8.87 18.80
C SER A 23 -8.13 7.87 17.99
N GLU A 24 -7.51 7.17 17.04
CA GLU A 24 -8.16 6.13 16.24
C GLU A 24 -8.54 4.91 17.08
N THR A 25 -7.66 4.47 17.97
CA THR A 25 -7.92 3.36 18.89
C THR A 25 -9.05 3.69 19.86
N LEU A 26 -9.08 4.94 20.33
CA LEU A 26 -10.13 5.46 21.19
C LEU A 26 -11.50 5.43 20.49
N ASP A 27 -11.56 5.83 19.22
CA ASP A 27 -12.78 5.78 18.42
C ASP A 27 -13.26 4.34 18.16
N GLU A 28 -12.34 3.39 17.98
CA GLU A 28 -12.67 1.97 17.82
C GLU A 28 -13.20 1.32 19.10
N LEU A 29 -12.54 1.60 20.23
CA LEU A 29 -12.98 1.13 21.53
C LEU A 29 -14.35 1.71 21.89
N GLU A 30 -14.60 2.99 21.57
CA GLU A 30 -15.90 3.63 21.77
C GLU A 30 -16.98 2.95 20.92
N ASN A 31 -16.71 2.67 19.64
CA ASN A 31 -17.66 1.99 18.76
C ASN A 31 -18.01 0.60 19.28
N HIS A 32 -17.02 -0.21 19.68
CA HIS A 32 -17.30 -1.53 20.25
C HIS A 32 -18.05 -1.47 21.59
N LEU A 33 -17.76 -0.45 22.41
CA LEU A 33 -18.48 -0.23 23.66
C LEU A 33 -19.96 0.09 23.38
N ARG A 34 -20.22 0.99 22.42
CA ARG A 34 -21.58 1.34 21.97
C ARG A 34 -22.33 0.13 21.42
N GLU A 35 -21.70 -0.67 20.56
CA GLU A 35 -22.30 -1.89 20.02
C GLU A 35 -22.68 -2.91 21.10
N ASN A 36 -21.81 -3.14 22.09
CA ASN A 36 -22.09 -4.06 23.19
C ASN A 36 -23.20 -3.54 24.11
N VAL A 37 -23.21 -2.24 24.40
CA VAL A 37 -24.28 -1.62 25.19
C VAL A 37 -25.62 -1.74 24.47
N ASP A 38 -25.66 -1.47 23.16
CA ASP A 38 -26.87 -1.61 22.35
C ASP A 38 -27.38 -3.06 22.33
N GLN A 39 -26.49 -4.05 22.24
CA GLN A 39 -26.88 -5.46 22.33
C GLN A 39 -27.48 -5.82 23.69
N LEU A 40 -26.92 -5.30 24.78
CA LEU A 40 -27.41 -5.54 26.13
C LEU A 40 -28.74 -4.83 26.40
N ILE A 41 -28.94 -3.61 25.88
CA ILE A 41 -30.24 -2.92 25.92
C ILE A 41 -31.29 -3.72 25.15
N ARG A 42 -30.95 -4.24 23.96
CA ARG A 42 -31.85 -5.12 23.19
C ARG A 42 -32.21 -6.43 23.92
N SER A 43 -31.35 -6.88 24.84
CA SER A 43 -31.63 -8.03 25.70
C SER A 43 -32.55 -7.71 26.90
N GLY A 44 -32.99 -6.45 27.04
CA GLY A 44 -33.92 -6.00 28.08
C GLY A 44 -33.27 -5.36 29.31
N MET A 45 -31.97 -5.06 29.28
CA MET A 45 -31.29 -4.35 30.37
C MET A 45 -31.51 -2.84 30.30
N THR A 46 -31.41 -2.18 31.46
CA THR A 46 -31.42 -0.71 31.53
C THR A 46 -30.10 -0.13 31.00
N GLU A 47 -30.10 1.12 30.49
CA GLU A 47 -28.91 1.78 29.91
C GLU A 47 -27.69 1.72 30.86
N ALA A 48 -27.91 1.96 32.16
CA ALA A 48 -26.85 1.98 33.16
C ALA A 48 -26.27 0.58 33.47
N GLU A 49 -27.13 -0.43 33.57
CA GLU A 49 -26.71 -1.82 33.81
C GLU A 49 -26.00 -2.41 32.58
N ALA A 50 -26.50 -2.08 31.38
CA ALA A 50 -25.88 -2.46 30.12
C ALA A 50 -24.47 -1.87 30.00
N PHE A 51 -24.29 -0.59 30.33
CA PHE A 51 -22.98 0.05 30.35
C PHE A 51 -22.02 -0.58 31.36
N GLN A 52 -22.46 -0.79 32.61
CA GLN A 52 -21.61 -1.43 33.62
C GLN A 52 -21.20 -2.84 33.22
N ARG A 53 -22.12 -3.62 32.63
CA ARG A 53 -21.86 -4.99 32.22
C ARG A 53 -20.97 -5.07 30.97
N ALA A 54 -21.13 -4.14 30.02
CA ALA A 54 -20.22 -3.98 28.89
C ALA A 54 -18.81 -3.61 29.37
N MET A 55 -18.69 -2.67 30.31
CA MET A 55 -17.41 -2.28 30.93
C MET A 55 -16.75 -3.44 31.69
N ALA A 56 -17.52 -4.27 32.40
CA ALA A 56 -17.02 -5.46 33.09
C ALA A 56 -16.47 -6.52 32.13
N GLN A 57 -17.04 -6.63 30.92
CA GLN A 57 -16.53 -7.52 29.86
C GLN A 57 -15.32 -6.93 29.13
N PHE A 58 -15.25 -5.61 28.99
CA PHE A 58 -14.15 -4.90 28.31
C PHE A 58 -12.82 -4.98 29.08
N GLY A 59 -12.86 -5.18 30.40
CA GLY A 59 -11.66 -5.13 31.26
C GLY A 59 -11.16 -3.69 31.48
N GLY A 60 -10.38 -3.48 32.53
CA GLY A 60 -9.89 -2.14 32.88
C GLY A 60 -9.02 -1.50 31.80
N ALA A 61 -9.03 -0.18 31.71
CA ALA A 61 -8.18 0.62 30.80
C ALA A 61 -6.70 0.19 30.71
N PRO A 62 -6.02 -0.23 31.81
CA PRO A 62 -4.63 -0.69 31.75
C PRO A 62 -4.48 -2.06 31.05
N THR A 63 -5.50 -2.91 31.13
CA THR A 63 -5.51 -4.24 30.49
C THR A 63 -5.68 -4.10 28.98
N ILE A 64 -6.52 -3.18 28.54
CA ILE A 64 -6.68 -2.85 27.12
C ILE A 64 -5.40 -2.21 26.56
N ALA A 65 -4.84 -1.22 27.27
CA ALA A 65 -3.58 -0.59 26.86
C ALA A 65 -2.42 -1.60 26.76
N SER A 66 -2.32 -2.57 27.68
CA SER A 66 -1.27 -3.60 27.65
C SER A 66 -1.50 -4.68 26.58
N GLU A 67 -2.75 -5.04 26.24
CA GLU A 67 -3.06 -5.91 25.09
C GLU A 67 -2.78 -5.21 23.75
N PHE A 68 -3.04 -3.90 23.65
CA PHE A 68 -2.65 -3.12 22.47
C PHE A 68 -1.13 -2.94 22.36
N GLN A 69 -0.42 -2.83 23.48
CA GLN A 69 1.05 -2.78 23.51
C GLN A 69 1.69 -4.05 22.90
N LYS A 70 1.01 -5.20 22.98
CA LYS A 70 1.43 -6.45 22.31
C LYS A 70 1.21 -6.42 20.79
N LEU A 71 0.28 -5.61 20.29
CA LEU A 71 0.00 -5.45 18.86
C LEU A 71 0.88 -4.38 18.19
N ASP A 72 1.40 -3.43 18.97
CA ASP A 72 2.11 -2.25 18.44
C ASP A 72 3.61 -2.46 18.14
N GLN A 73 4.22 -3.56 18.57
CA GLN A 73 5.69 -3.68 18.54
C GLN A 73 6.32 -4.32 17.29
N CYS A 74 5.57 -4.71 16.27
CA CYS A 74 6.22 -5.06 15.01
C CYS A 74 5.36 -4.69 13.80
N THR A 75 5.64 -3.53 13.22
CA THR A 75 5.46 -3.39 11.77
C THR A 75 6.08 -4.62 11.12
N TRP A 76 5.21 -5.36 10.45
CA TRP A 76 5.48 -6.69 9.91
C TRP A 76 6.84 -6.71 9.19
N LEU A 77 7.71 -7.67 9.53
CA LEU A 77 9.11 -7.69 9.09
C LEU A 77 9.30 -7.41 7.58
N PRO A 78 8.50 -7.99 6.66
CA PRO A 78 8.53 -7.64 5.25
C PRO A 78 8.34 -6.14 4.97
N VAL A 79 7.41 -5.45 5.63
CA VAL A 79 7.23 -4.01 5.46
C VAL A 79 8.51 -3.25 5.83
N LYS A 80 9.13 -3.56 6.98
CA LYS A 80 10.39 -2.93 7.40
C LYS A 80 11.51 -3.15 6.37
N VAL A 81 11.69 -4.40 5.94
CA VAL A 81 12.73 -4.78 4.99
C VAL A 81 12.52 -4.11 3.64
N ILE A 82 11.32 -4.20 3.06
CA ILE A 82 11.05 -3.65 1.73
C ILE A 82 11.14 -2.12 1.75
N THR A 83 10.66 -1.47 2.82
CA THR A 83 10.78 -0.01 2.97
C THR A 83 12.24 0.41 3.11
N GLY A 84 13.03 -0.31 3.92
CA GLY A 84 14.46 -0.04 4.07
C GLY A 84 15.23 -0.19 2.74
N ILE A 85 14.98 -1.26 1.99
CA ILE A 85 15.57 -1.46 0.65
C ILE A 85 15.14 -0.34 -0.30
N GLY A 86 13.87 0.06 -0.28
CA GLY A 86 13.35 1.15 -1.13
C GLY A 86 14.01 2.49 -0.84
N VAL A 87 14.25 2.82 0.44
CA VAL A 87 14.96 4.05 0.84
C VAL A 87 16.41 4.01 0.34
N LEU A 88 17.12 2.90 0.56
CA LEU A 88 18.51 2.76 0.11
C LEU A 88 18.63 2.86 -1.42
N ALA A 89 17.73 2.20 -2.16
CA ALA A 89 17.68 2.28 -3.62
C ALA A 89 17.42 3.71 -4.11
N THR A 90 16.54 4.45 -3.43
CA THR A 90 16.23 5.84 -3.74
C THR A 90 17.44 6.75 -3.51
N LEU A 91 18.14 6.57 -2.39
CA LEU A 91 19.36 7.33 -2.08
C LEU A 91 20.47 7.06 -3.11
N ALA A 92 20.68 5.78 -3.45
CA ALA A 92 21.66 5.40 -4.47
C ALA A 92 21.33 6.01 -5.84
N MET A 93 20.06 5.99 -6.23
CA MET A 93 19.58 6.63 -7.45
C MET A 93 19.85 8.14 -7.44
N ALA A 94 19.50 8.84 -6.35
CA ALA A 94 19.72 10.28 -6.21
C ALA A 94 21.21 10.64 -6.35
N ILE A 95 22.09 9.91 -5.65
CA ILE A 95 23.55 10.09 -5.75
C ILE A 95 24.02 9.89 -7.19
N SER A 96 23.52 8.85 -7.88
CA SER A 96 23.91 8.58 -9.27
C SER A 96 23.47 9.69 -10.25
N LEU A 97 22.31 10.31 -10.01
CA LEU A 97 21.80 11.41 -10.84
C LEU A 97 22.57 12.70 -10.57
N ILE A 98 22.88 13.01 -9.31
CA ILE A 98 23.71 14.16 -8.93
C ILE A 98 25.09 14.04 -9.58
N ALA A 99 25.75 12.89 -9.45
CA ALA A 99 27.06 12.68 -10.06
C ALA A 99 27.04 12.83 -11.59
N ARG A 100 25.95 12.42 -12.26
CA ARG A 100 25.78 12.59 -13.72
C ARG A 100 25.48 14.04 -14.12
N PHE A 101 24.74 14.76 -13.29
CA PHE A 101 24.47 16.18 -13.46
C PHE A 101 25.75 17.01 -13.31
N ASP A 102 26.52 16.79 -12.25
CA ASP A 102 27.80 17.47 -12.00
C ASP A 102 28.82 17.19 -13.12
N ALA A 103 28.78 15.99 -13.71
CA ALA A 103 29.59 15.61 -14.87
C ALA A 103 29.10 16.22 -16.20
N GLY A 104 28.05 17.06 -16.20
CA GLY A 104 27.49 17.69 -17.40
C GLY A 104 26.78 16.75 -18.36
N ARG A 105 26.43 15.52 -17.92
CA ARG A 105 25.81 14.49 -18.78
C ARG A 105 24.29 14.54 -18.81
N LEU A 106 23.66 15.26 -17.87
CA LEU A 106 22.22 15.40 -17.75
C LEU A 106 21.86 16.88 -17.55
N SER A 107 20.80 17.34 -18.20
CA SER A 107 20.20 18.62 -17.87
C SER A 107 19.42 18.51 -16.56
N PHE A 108 19.25 19.63 -15.85
CA PHE A 108 18.49 19.68 -14.59
C PHE A 108 17.06 19.13 -14.76
N LEU A 109 16.42 19.48 -15.87
CA LEU A 109 15.06 19.08 -16.17
C LEU A 109 14.96 17.57 -16.44
N LEU A 110 15.92 17.01 -17.18
CA LEU A 110 15.99 15.57 -17.42
C LEU A 110 16.27 14.79 -16.14
N ALA A 111 17.21 15.27 -15.31
CA ALA A 111 17.52 14.65 -14.01
C ALA A 111 16.29 14.65 -13.09
N SER A 112 15.57 15.77 -13.01
CA SER A 112 14.35 15.91 -12.21
C SER A 112 13.22 15.01 -12.72
N HIS A 113 13.01 14.96 -14.03
CA HIS A 113 12.06 14.04 -14.67
C HIS A 113 12.36 12.58 -14.31
N VAL A 114 13.59 12.13 -14.55
CA VAL A 114 14.01 10.75 -14.30
C VAL A 114 13.87 10.41 -12.83
N PHE A 115 14.25 11.31 -11.92
CA PHE A 115 14.10 11.09 -10.48
C PHE A 115 12.64 10.90 -10.07
N MET A 116 11.74 11.80 -10.49
CA MET A 116 10.32 11.76 -10.11
C MET A 116 9.60 10.53 -10.66
N VAL A 117 9.79 10.20 -11.95
CA VAL A 117 9.18 9.01 -12.56
C VAL A 117 9.70 7.74 -11.90
N THR A 118 11.01 7.63 -11.68
CA THR A 118 11.63 6.48 -11.03
C THR A 118 11.04 6.29 -9.63
N LEU A 119 10.94 7.36 -8.83
CA LEU A 119 10.41 7.27 -7.46
C LEU A 119 8.93 6.86 -7.45
N GLY A 120 8.12 7.40 -8.37
CA GLY A 120 6.72 7.00 -8.54
C GLY A 120 6.58 5.52 -8.90
N TYR A 121 7.39 5.03 -9.84
CA TYR A 121 7.37 3.64 -10.28
C TYR A 121 7.86 2.69 -9.18
N THR A 122 8.93 3.03 -8.47
CA THR A 122 9.40 2.22 -7.32
C THR A 122 8.38 2.18 -6.19
N THR A 123 7.64 3.27 -5.96
CA THR A 123 6.56 3.29 -4.97
C THR A 123 5.40 2.39 -5.40
N THR A 124 5.07 2.36 -6.69
CA THR A 124 4.08 1.41 -7.22
C THR A 124 4.56 -0.05 -7.08
N PHE A 125 5.84 -0.32 -7.34
CA PHE A 125 6.44 -1.64 -7.11
C PHE A 125 6.38 -2.06 -5.64
N LEU A 126 6.64 -1.13 -4.73
CA LEU A 126 6.50 -1.35 -3.28
C LEU A 126 5.06 -1.76 -2.93
N VAL A 127 4.06 -1.02 -3.44
CA VAL A 127 2.63 -1.30 -3.23
C VAL A 127 2.23 -2.69 -3.74
N GLY A 128 2.69 -3.10 -4.92
CA GLY A 128 2.43 -4.44 -5.42
C GLY A 128 3.19 -5.54 -4.66
N THR A 129 4.43 -5.27 -4.24
CA THR A 129 5.22 -6.21 -3.42
C THR A 129 4.57 -6.45 -2.06
N LEU A 130 3.99 -5.43 -1.42
CA LEU A 130 3.19 -5.60 -0.21
C LEU A 130 1.99 -6.52 -0.45
N GLY A 131 1.36 -6.43 -1.63
CA GLY A 131 0.31 -7.35 -2.07
C GLY A 131 0.81 -8.79 -2.19
N ILE A 132 1.97 -9.01 -2.83
CA ILE A 132 2.60 -10.34 -2.93
C ILE A 132 2.84 -10.91 -1.55
N CYS A 133 3.46 -10.16 -0.64
CA CYS A 133 3.74 -10.65 0.69
C CYS A 133 2.44 -10.97 1.46
N PHE A 134 1.38 -10.18 1.27
CA PHE A 134 0.06 -10.43 1.86
C PHE A 134 -0.51 -11.77 1.37
N VAL A 135 -0.50 -12.02 0.06
CA VAL A 135 -0.95 -13.30 -0.52
C VAL A 135 -0.06 -14.45 -0.06
N GLY A 136 1.26 -14.27 -0.09
CA GLY A 136 2.23 -15.31 0.31
C GLY A 136 2.05 -15.76 1.76
N GLN A 137 1.92 -14.82 2.70
CA GLN A 137 1.69 -15.18 4.10
C GLN A 137 0.30 -15.82 4.32
N ARG A 138 -0.72 -15.40 3.56
CA ARG A 138 -2.06 -15.98 3.63
C ARG A 138 -2.08 -17.48 3.31
N CYS A 139 -1.15 -17.98 2.50
CA CYS A 139 -1.01 -19.41 2.24
C CYS A 139 -0.68 -20.23 3.51
N PHE A 140 -0.09 -19.59 4.53
CA PHE A 140 0.36 -20.24 5.76
C PHE A 140 -0.48 -19.87 6.99
N SER A 141 -0.85 -18.59 7.11
CA SER A 141 -1.53 -18.05 8.30
C SER A 141 -2.53 -16.95 7.93
N ASP A 142 -3.64 -16.88 8.65
CA ASP A 142 -4.59 -15.77 8.49
C ASP A 142 -4.02 -14.46 9.04
N PHE A 143 -4.45 -13.35 8.44
CA PHE A 143 -4.19 -12.01 8.95
C PHE A 143 -5.29 -11.59 9.93
N SER A 144 -4.91 -10.90 11.00
CA SER A 144 -5.89 -10.20 11.83
C SER A 144 -6.57 -9.09 11.02
N PRO A 145 -7.87 -8.81 11.24
CA PRO A 145 -8.60 -7.77 10.53
C PRO A 145 -7.90 -6.40 10.58
N LEU A 146 -7.35 -6.04 11.75
CA LEU A 146 -6.57 -4.82 11.98
C LEU A 146 -5.35 -4.72 11.05
N ARG A 147 -4.61 -5.82 10.88
CA ARG A 147 -3.41 -5.83 10.02
C ARG A 147 -3.76 -5.67 8.55
N VAL A 148 -4.86 -6.29 8.10
CA VAL A 148 -5.35 -6.12 6.72
C VAL A 148 -5.75 -4.66 6.48
N ARG A 149 -6.44 -4.03 7.44
CA ARG A 149 -6.84 -2.63 7.35
C ARG A 149 -5.64 -1.68 7.32
N SER A 150 -4.65 -1.92 8.17
CA SER A 150 -3.39 -1.16 8.19
C SER A 150 -2.64 -1.27 6.85
N LEU A 151 -2.46 -2.49 6.32
CA LEU A 151 -1.84 -2.69 5.00
C LEU A 151 -2.62 -1.99 3.87
N THR A 152 -3.95 -2.05 3.93
CA THR A 152 -4.83 -1.41 2.94
C THR A 152 -4.72 0.12 3.00
N ARG A 153 -4.55 0.70 4.19
CA ARG A 153 -4.30 2.13 4.36
C ARG A 153 -2.92 2.53 3.85
N VAL A 154 -1.88 1.77 4.21
CA VAL A 154 -0.50 2.06 3.75
C VAL A 154 -0.43 2.01 2.23
N THR A 155 -1.02 0.98 1.60
CA THR A 155 -1.06 0.87 0.13
C THR A 155 -1.86 2.00 -0.52
N PHE A 156 -2.90 2.53 0.14
CA PHE A 156 -3.62 3.72 -0.34
C PHE A 156 -2.76 4.97 -0.35
N ILE A 157 -2.10 5.25 0.77
CA ILE A 157 -1.25 6.45 0.93
C ILE A 157 -0.09 6.38 -0.06
N LEU A 158 0.58 5.23 -0.14
CA LEU A 158 1.66 5.02 -1.10
C LEU A 158 1.16 5.10 -2.56
N GLY A 159 -0.06 4.66 -2.85
CA GLY A 159 -0.69 4.81 -4.16
C GLY A 159 -0.84 6.28 -4.57
N TRP A 160 -1.28 7.15 -3.65
CA TRP A 160 -1.36 8.60 -3.90
C TRP A 160 0.01 9.23 -4.11
N VAL A 161 0.99 8.85 -3.29
CA VAL A 161 2.38 9.31 -3.43
C VAL A 161 2.94 8.90 -4.79
N ALA A 162 2.74 7.64 -5.19
CA ALA A 162 3.18 7.13 -6.48
C ALA A 162 2.55 7.91 -7.64
N ALA A 163 1.23 8.14 -7.58
CA ALA A 163 0.47 8.82 -8.64
C ALA A 163 0.92 10.28 -8.78
N GLY A 164 1.11 10.98 -7.66
CA GLY A 164 1.60 12.36 -7.64
C GLY A 164 3.00 12.48 -8.23
N LEU A 165 3.94 11.64 -7.78
CA LEU A 165 5.32 11.62 -8.29
C LEU A 165 5.38 11.28 -9.78
N THR A 166 4.63 10.26 -10.20
CA THR A 166 4.54 9.87 -11.61
C THR A 166 3.98 11.02 -12.47
N SER A 167 2.93 11.69 -12.00
CA SER A 167 2.31 12.81 -12.72
C SER A 167 3.27 13.98 -12.90
N VAL A 168 3.94 14.40 -11.82
CA VAL A 168 4.96 15.45 -11.87
C VAL A 168 6.09 15.03 -12.80
N GLY A 169 6.54 13.78 -12.69
CA GLY A 169 7.53 13.20 -13.58
C GLY A 169 7.13 13.30 -15.05
N LEU A 170 5.93 12.86 -15.43
CA LEU A 170 5.44 12.94 -16.81
C LEU A 170 5.37 14.39 -17.32
N ILE A 171 4.91 15.33 -16.49
CA ILE A 171 4.86 16.76 -16.85
C ILE A 171 6.27 17.30 -17.12
N LEU A 172 7.23 17.03 -16.23
CA LEU A 172 8.63 17.42 -16.43
C LEU A 172 9.21 16.79 -17.71
N GLY A 173 8.81 15.55 -18.03
CA GLY A 173 9.19 14.85 -19.25
C GLY A 173 8.66 15.55 -20.50
N MET A 174 7.39 15.97 -20.50
CA MET A 174 6.79 16.72 -21.61
C MET A 174 7.49 18.08 -21.83
N VAL A 175 7.82 18.80 -20.75
CA VAL A 175 8.55 20.08 -20.83
C VAL A 175 9.96 19.84 -21.38
N TRP A 176 10.63 18.77 -20.96
CA TRP A 176 11.95 18.42 -21.45
C TRP A 176 11.92 18.03 -22.93
N ALA A 177 10.96 17.20 -23.35
CA ALA A 177 10.77 16.82 -24.74
C ALA A 177 10.53 18.05 -25.62
N LYS A 178 9.80 19.05 -25.12
CA LYS A 178 9.60 20.31 -25.85
C LYS A 178 10.91 21.07 -26.04
N ALA A 179 11.75 21.13 -25.00
CA ALA A 179 13.03 21.83 -25.04
C ALA A 179 14.04 21.13 -25.97
N GLU A 180 14.10 19.80 -25.95
CA GLU A 180 15.13 19.02 -26.66
C GLU A 180 14.69 18.60 -28.07
N TRP A 181 13.43 18.20 -28.24
CA TRP A 181 12.91 17.61 -29.48
C TRP A 181 11.87 18.50 -30.18
N GLY A 182 11.55 19.67 -29.62
CA GLY A 182 10.62 20.65 -30.20
C GLY A 182 9.13 20.32 -30.06
N ARG A 183 8.77 19.19 -29.44
CA ARG A 183 7.36 18.73 -29.25
C ARG A 183 7.12 18.21 -27.82
N TYR A 184 5.89 18.30 -27.33
CA TYR A 184 5.55 17.84 -25.97
C TYR A 184 5.37 16.32 -25.84
N TRP A 185 4.87 15.67 -26.89
CA TRP A 185 4.48 14.26 -26.89
C TRP A 185 4.48 13.74 -28.33
N ALA A 186 4.82 12.47 -28.53
CA ALA A 186 4.89 11.77 -29.81
C ALA A 186 4.19 10.40 -29.83
N TRP A 187 3.63 9.93 -28.71
CA TRP A 187 3.07 8.58 -28.55
C TRP A 187 4.08 7.46 -28.84
N ASP A 188 5.35 7.68 -28.53
CA ASP A 188 6.32 6.57 -28.59
C ASP A 188 6.07 5.56 -27.46
N VAL A 189 6.64 4.35 -27.55
CA VAL A 189 6.34 3.29 -26.57
C VAL A 189 6.75 3.66 -25.14
N LYS A 190 7.76 4.52 -24.92
CA LYS A 190 8.12 4.96 -23.57
C LYS A 190 7.06 5.91 -23.01
N GLU A 191 6.62 6.84 -23.84
CA GLU A 191 5.52 7.75 -23.52
C GLU A 191 4.21 7.00 -23.25
N ILE A 192 3.84 6.04 -24.11
CA ILE A 192 2.68 5.15 -23.91
C ILE A 192 2.83 4.34 -22.61
N GLY A 193 4.02 3.80 -22.34
CA GLY A 193 4.31 3.07 -21.11
C GLY A 193 4.08 3.93 -19.86
N GLY A 194 4.56 5.16 -19.87
CA GLY A 194 4.32 6.09 -18.77
C GLY A 194 2.86 6.50 -18.60
N PHE A 195 2.13 6.67 -19.71
CA PHE A 195 0.71 6.93 -19.69
C PHE A 195 -0.11 5.75 -19.14
N ALA A 196 0.24 4.51 -19.52
CA ALA A 196 -0.40 3.31 -18.98
C ALA A 196 -0.22 3.19 -17.47
N VAL A 197 0.97 3.54 -16.96
CA VAL A 197 1.27 3.52 -15.52
C VAL A 197 0.44 4.55 -14.75
N ILE A 198 0.24 5.77 -15.27
CA ILE A 198 -0.61 6.75 -14.57
C ILE A 198 -2.09 6.38 -14.63
N ILE A 199 -2.57 5.82 -15.74
CA ILE A 199 -3.94 5.28 -15.85
C ILE A 199 -4.16 4.19 -14.81
N TRP A 200 -3.21 3.25 -14.70
CA TRP A 200 -3.31 2.19 -13.71
C TRP A 200 -3.35 2.74 -12.28
N GLN A 201 -2.49 3.70 -11.95
CA GLN A 201 -2.48 4.29 -10.61
C GLN A 201 -3.79 5.02 -10.30
N ALA A 202 -4.34 5.77 -11.27
CA ALA A 202 -5.64 6.41 -11.12
C ALA A 202 -6.76 5.37 -10.94
N PHE A 203 -6.76 4.30 -11.73
CA PHE A 203 -7.69 3.19 -11.59
C PHE A 203 -7.57 2.52 -10.22
N PHE A 204 -6.36 2.25 -9.75
CA PHE A 204 -6.11 1.63 -8.44
C PHE A 204 -6.67 2.49 -7.31
N LEU A 205 -6.43 3.81 -7.34
CA LEU A 205 -6.96 4.75 -6.35
C LEU A 205 -8.49 4.89 -6.42
N PHE A 206 -9.04 4.92 -7.63
CA PHE A 206 -10.49 4.92 -7.84
C PHE A 206 -11.12 3.65 -7.27
N ALA A 207 -10.55 2.48 -7.58
CA ALA A 207 -11.02 1.20 -7.09
C ALA A 207 -10.88 1.08 -5.56
N HIS A 208 -9.83 1.66 -4.97
CA HIS A 208 -9.68 1.74 -3.52
C HIS A 208 -10.81 2.56 -2.86
N ARG A 209 -11.20 3.68 -3.49
CA ARG A 209 -12.14 4.65 -2.91
C ARG A 209 -13.63 4.31 -3.14
N PHE A 210 -13.95 3.75 -4.30
CA PHE A 210 -15.34 3.66 -4.80
C PHE A 210 -15.79 2.24 -5.12
N VAL A 211 -14.88 1.35 -5.50
CA VAL A 211 -15.24 -0.04 -5.69
C VAL A 211 -15.21 -0.65 -4.29
N CYS A 212 -16.40 -0.92 -3.72
CA CYS A 212 -16.60 -1.59 -2.42
C CYS A 212 -16.06 -3.04 -2.42
N GLY A 213 -14.80 -3.23 -2.80
CA GLY A 213 -14.09 -4.48 -2.64
C GLY A 213 -13.71 -4.67 -1.17
N SER A 214 -13.73 -5.92 -0.72
CA SER A 214 -13.09 -6.26 0.54
C SER A 214 -11.63 -5.74 0.54
N ALA A 215 -11.11 -5.33 1.69
CA ALA A 215 -9.71 -4.91 1.84
C ALA A 215 -8.71 -5.90 1.21
N ARG A 216 -9.09 -7.18 1.13
CA ARG A 216 -8.36 -8.24 0.42
C ARG A 216 -8.29 -8.00 -1.09
N GLY A 217 -9.40 -7.67 -1.73
CA GLY A 217 -9.47 -7.43 -3.17
C GLY A 217 -8.55 -6.30 -3.61
N VAL A 218 -8.48 -5.23 -2.81
CA VAL A 218 -7.56 -4.10 -3.06
C VAL A 218 -6.09 -4.55 -2.95
N LEU A 219 -5.75 -5.33 -1.92
CA LEU A 219 -4.38 -5.85 -1.73
C LEU A 219 -3.99 -6.86 -2.81
N VAL A 220 -4.95 -7.63 -3.36
CA VAL A 220 -4.69 -8.55 -4.48
C VAL A 220 -4.57 -7.78 -5.80
N MET A 221 -5.39 -6.75 -6.00
CA MET A 221 -5.31 -5.90 -7.19
C MET A 221 -4.00 -5.11 -7.26
N SER A 222 -3.38 -4.77 -6.13
CA SER A 222 -2.11 -4.03 -6.12
C SER A 222 -0.98 -4.74 -6.85
N LEU A 223 -1.01 -6.08 -6.95
CA LEU A 223 -0.02 -6.89 -7.68
C LEU A 223 0.02 -6.56 -9.17
N LEU A 224 -1.12 -6.21 -9.77
CA LEU A 224 -1.19 -5.85 -11.18
C LEU A 224 -0.43 -4.55 -11.49
N GLY A 225 -0.19 -3.70 -10.49
CA GLY A 225 0.64 -2.52 -10.65
C GLY A 225 2.09 -2.83 -10.98
N ASN A 226 2.64 -3.92 -10.40
CA ASN A 226 3.99 -4.37 -10.74
C ASN A 226 4.10 -4.77 -12.22
N ILE A 227 3.04 -5.38 -12.76
CA ILE A 227 2.98 -5.79 -14.16
C ILE A 227 2.95 -4.55 -15.06
N VAL A 228 2.06 -3.60 -14.78
CA VAL A 228 1.91 -2.39 -15.60
C VAL A 228 3.21 -1.57 -15.60
N VAL A 229 3.80 -1.35 -14.42
CA VAL A 229 5.08 -0.62 -14.30
C VAL A 229 6.22 -1.40 -14.97
N GLY A 230 6.30 -2.71 -14.78
CA GLY A 230 7.32 -3.53 -15.42
C GLY A 230 7.27 -3.43 -16.95
N LEU A 231 6.08 -3.54 -17.53
CA LEU A 231 5.88 -3.41 -18.98
C LEU A 231 6.13 -1.97 -19.46
N GLY A 232 5.65 -0.96 -18.75
CA GLY A 232 5.83 0.44 -19.12
C GLY A 232 7.29 0.91 -19.03
N TRP A 233 8.04 0.43 -18.03
CA TRP A 233 9.43 0.82 -17.81
C TRP A 233 10.40 0.02 -18.67
N PHE A 234 10.30 -1.31 -18.66
CA PHE A 234 11.26 -2.19 -19.33
C PHE A 234 10.79 -2.63 -20.72
N GLY A 235 9.48 -2.83 -20.92
CA GLY A 235 8.91 -3.32 -22.18
C GLY A 235 9.15 -2.37 -23.36
N ALA A 236 9.14 -1.06 -23.14
CA ALA A 236 9.44 -0.08 -24.18
C ALA A 236 10.85 -0.24 -24.76
N ASN A 237 11.82 -0.60 -23.93
CA ASN A 237 13.20 -0.83 -24.38
C ASN A 237 13.36 -2.20 -25.08
N LEU A 238 12.50 -3.18 -24.77
CA LEU A 238 12.50 -4.48 -25.44
C LEU A 238 11.88 -4.42 -26.85
N LEU A 239 10.84 -3.60 -27.03
CA LEU A 239 10.13 -3.49 -28.32
C LEU A 239 10.95 -2.77 -29.41
N TYR A 240 11.85 -1.87 -29.03
CA TYR A 240 12.71 -1.12 -29.97
C TYR A 240 14.17 -1.63 -30.02
N GLY A 241 14.48 -2.71 -29.30
CA GLY A 241 15.85 -3.04 -28.87
C GLY A 241 16.46 -4.37 -29.34
N GLU A 242 15.91 -5.06 -30.35
CA GLU A 242 16.60 -6.19 -31.00
C GLU A 242 17.19 -5.83 -32.37
N LEU A 243 18.17 -4.93 -32.41
CA LEU A 243 19.16 -4.92 -33.51
C LEU A 243 20.57 -4.45 -33.09
N HIS A 244 20.80 -3.91 -31.89
CA HIS A 244 22.14 -3.52 -31.44
C HIS A 244 22.47 -4.18 -30.10
N ASN A 245 23.35 -5.18 -30.20
CA ASN A 245 23.87 -6.07 -29.17
C ASN A 245 24.69 -5.31 -28.11
N TYR A 246 24.07 -4.41 -27.36
CA TYR A 246 24.65 -3.86 -26.13
C TYR A 246 24.23 -4.79 -24.98
N GLY A 247 25.13 -5.73 -24.69
CA GLY A 247 24.89 -6.93 -23.91
C GLY A 247 24.07 -6.73 -22.64
N THR A 248 22.97 -7.48 -22.54
CA THR A 248 22.35 -7.93 -21.28
C THR A 248 21.26 -8.95 -21.60
N ARG A 249 21.69 -10.20 -21.79
CA ARG A 249 20.94 -11.37 -22.28
C ARG A 249 19.68 -11.75 -21.45
N ASN A 250 19.36 -11.05 -20.36
CA ASN A 250 18.43 -11.53 -19.32
C ASN A 250 17.28 -10.59 -18.93
N TYR A 251 17.19 -9.35 -19.45
CA TYR A 251 16.11 -8.44 -19.02
C TYR A 251 14.71 -8.87 -19.45
N SER A 252 14.59 -9.45 -20.66
CA SER A 252 13.32 -10.01 -21.15
C SER A 252 12.86 -11.19 -20.31
N LEU A 253 13.78 -12.10 -19.95
CA LEU A 253 13.50 -13.24 -19.07
C LEU A 253 13.11 -12.81 -17.66
N LEU A 254 13.82 -11.82 -17.09
CA LEU A 254 13.49 -11.27 -15.77
C LEU A 254 12.14 -10.57 -15.78
N LEU A 255 11.83 -9.79 -16.82
CA LEU A 255 10.52 -9.16 -16.97
C LEU A 255 9.42 -10.21 -17.11
N LEU A 256 9.61 -11.22 -17.97
CA LEU A 256 8.66 -12.32 -18.13
C LEU A 256 8.44 -13.07 -16.81
N ALA A 257 9.51 -13.43 -16.10
CA ALA A 257 9.42 -14.07 -14.80
C ALA A 257 8.69 -13.19 -13.77
N THR A 258 8.94 -11.88 -13.79
CA THR A 258 8.23 -10.92 -12.92
C THR A 258 6.74 -10.85 -13.26
N VAL A 259 6.38 -10.83 -14.54
CA VAL A 259 4.97 -10.83 -14.96
C VAL A 259 4.30 -12.14 -14.56
N LEU A 260 4.90 -13.28 -14.88
CA LEU A 260 4.35 -14.61 -14.57
C LEU A 260 4.21 -14.84 -13.06
N SER A 261 5.20 -14.42 -12.27
CA SER A 261 5.12 -14.53 -10.80
C SER A 261 4.00 -13.65 -10.23
N ASN A 262 3.88 -12.39 -10.67
CA ASN A 262 2.78 -11.52 -10.21
C ASN A 262 1.40 -12.08 -10.62
N LEU A 263 1.27 -12.64 -11.82
CA LEU A 263 0.04 -13.32 -12.26
C LEU A 263 -0.26 -14.56 -11.41
N ALA A 264 0.75 -15.38 -11.11
CA ALA A 264 0.58 -16.55 -10.25
C ALA A 264 0.09 -16.15 -8.85
N PHE A 265 0.73 -15.15 -8.23
CA PHE A 265 0.28 -14.63 -6.93
C PHE A 265 -1.10 -13.97 -7.02
N PHE A 266 -1.43 -13.29 -8.11
CA PHE A 266 -2.76 -12.73 -8.32
C PHE A 266 -3.83 -13.83 -8.33
N LEU A 267 -3.61 -14.90 -9.09
CA LEU A 267 -4.52 -16.06 -9.16
C LEU A 267 -4.66 -16.76 -7.79
N ILE A 268 -3.55 -16.93 -7.07
CA ILE A 268 -3.56 -17.46 -5.69
C ILE A 268 -4.37 -16.54 -4.77
N GLY A 269 -4.23 -15.22 -4.92
CA GLY A 269 -4.93 -14.22 -4.13
C GLY A 269 -6.46 -14.22 -4.33
N LEU A 270 -6.93 -14.65 -5.51
CA LEU A 270 -8.36 -14.83 -5.80
C LEU A 270 -8.97 -16.08 -5.13
N ALA A 271 -8.14 -17.02 -4.66
CA ALA A 271 -8.63 -18.26 -4.06
C ALA A 271 -9.36 -18.00 -2.71
N PRO A 272 -10.48 -18.72 -2.43
CA PRO A 272 -11.19 -18.62 -1.17
C PRO A 272 -10.30 -18.95 0.04
N ALA A 273 -10.62 -18.34 1.19
CA ALA A 273 -9.91 -18.62 2.45
C ALA A 273 -10.03 -20.11 2.81
N GLY A 274 -8.89 -20.75 3.10
CA GLY A 274 -8.83 -22.16 3.57
C GLY A 274 -8.54 -23.19 2.48
N TRP A 275 -8.65 -22.86 1.19
CA TRP A 275 -8.38 -23.81 0.10
C TRP A 275 -6.88 -24.14 -0.08
N LEU A 276 -6.02 -23.20 0.30
CA LEU A 276 -4.57 -23.29 0.16
C LEU A 276 -3.86 -23.85 1.41
N ARG A 277 -4.61 -24.20 2.46
CA ARG A 277 -3.99 -24.74 3.69
C ARG A 277 -3.58 -26.19 3.46
N PRO A 278 -2.33 -26.58 3.75
CA PRO A 278 -2.01 -27.99 3.89
C PRO A 278 -2.90 -28.56 4.99
N ARG A 279 -3.74 -29.56 4.66
CA ARG A 279 -4.51 -30.29 5.67
C ARG A 279 -3.50 -30.87 6.65
N LYS A 280 -3.62 -30.51 7.94
CA LYS A 280 -2.90 -31.23 8.99
C LYS A 280 -3.37 -32.68 8.92
N VAL A 281 -2.52 -33.56 8.41
CA VAL A 281 -2.69 -35.00 8.57
C VAL A 281 -2.35 -35.25 10.04
N SER A 282 -3.39 -35.37 10.87
CA SER A 282 -3.29 -35.85 12.25
C SER A 282 -3.15 -37.36 12.26
#